data_AF-A0A9P7J8K0-F1
#
_entry.id   AF-A0A9P7J8K0-F1
#
_cell.length_a   1.000
_cell.length_b   1.000
_cell.length_c   1.000
_cell.angle_alpha   90.00
_cell.angle_beta   90.00
_cell.angle_gamma   90.00
#
_symmetry.space_group_name_H-M   'P 1'
#
loop_
_entity.id
_entity.type
_entity.pdbx_description
1 polymer ?
#
loop_
_entity_poly.entity_id
_entity_poly.type
_entity_poly.pdbx_seq_one_letter_code
_entity_poly.pdbx_strand_id
1 'polypeptide(L)'
;VCHKYGNDDKCQFLFPHKVIELSHFELEMNSVVFMCKDPYVNYFNPYILVFCQHNHNIKCILSGKGTKAAMFYISNYITKMDSKTYEMLSLL
;
A
#
# COMPACT_ATOMS: atom_id res chain seq x y z
N VAL A 1 13.73 -2.70 5.20
CA VAL A 1 12.40 -2.11 4.88
C VAL A 1 11.44 -3.18 4.39
N CYS A 2 11.81 -3.96 3.38
CA CYS A 2 11.02 -5.09 2.87
C CYS A 2 10.76 -6.17 3.95
N HIS A 3 11.77 -6.53 4.74
CA HIS A 3 11.66 -7.39 5.91
C HIS A 3 11.47 -6.54 7.17
N LYS A 4 10.45 -6.85 7.95
CA LYS A 4 10.08 -6.14 9.18
C LYS A 4 9.53 -7.13 10.19
N TYR A 5 9.76 -6.88 11.47
CA TYR A 5 9.23 -7.69 12.58
C TYR A 5 9.65 -9.18 12.54
N GLY A 6 10.86 -9.49 12.09
CA GLY A 6 11.38 -10.86 12.03
C GLY A 6 10.85 -11.70 10.86
N ASN A 7 10.19 -11.08 9.88
CA ASN A 7 9.74 -11.75 8.66
C ASN A 7 10.78 -11.61 7.55
N ASP A 8 11.84 -12.40 7.63
CA ASP A 8 12.97 -12.35 6.69
C ASP A 8 12.71 -13.10 5.38
N ASP A 9 11.77 -14.06 5.40
CA ASP A 9 11.47 -14.87 4.21
C ASP A 9 10.49 -14.19 3.24
N LYS A 10 9.71 -13.22 3.72
CA LYS A 10 8.65 -12.57 2.92
C LYS A 10 8.76 -11.07 2.97
N CYS A 11 8.84 -10.47 1.78
CA CYS A 11 8.73 -9.03 1.64
C CYS A 11 7.33 -8.54 2.01
N GLN A 12 7.23 -7.55 2.90
CA GLN A 12 5.94 -6.91 3.22
C GLN A 12 5.29 -6.22 2.01
N PHE A 13 6.08 -5.91 0.98
CA PHE A 13 5.63 -5.33 -0.28
C PHE A 13 5.40 -6.37 -1.38
N LEU A 14 5.50 -7.67 -1.06
CA LEU A 14 5.29 -8.78 -1.99
C LEU A 14 6.26 -8.83 -3.18
N PHE A 15 7.49 -8.32 -2.98
CA PHE A 15 8.60 -8.56 -3.91
C PHE A 15 9.25 -9.93 -3.67
N PRO A 16 9.73 -10.60 -4.73
CA PRO A 16 9.52 -10.28 -6.14
C PRO A 16 8.05 -10.51 -6.55
N HIS A 17 7.50 -9.61 -7.37
CA HIS A 17 6.16 -9.79 -7.92
C HIS A 17 6.13 -10.95 -8.93
N LYS A 18 4.94 -11.54 -9.12
CA LYS A 18 4.75 -12.53 -10.18
C LYS A 18 4.87 -11.84 -11.54
N VAL A 19 5.73 -12.34 -12.40
CA VAL A 19 5.83 -11.90 -13.79
C VAL A 19 4.59 -12.37 -14.55
N ILE A 20 3.94 -11.43 -15.24
CA ILE A 20 2.70 -11.66 -15.98
C ILE A 20 2.84 -10.99 -17.34
N GLU A 21 2.83 -11.80 -18.40
CA GLU A 21 3.04 -11.33 -19.77
C GLU A 21 1.85 -10.53 -20.31
N LEU A 22 0.62 -10.88 -19.90
CA LEU A 22 -0.60 -10.22 -20.37
C LEU A 22 -1.63 -10.05 -19.24
N SER A 23 -2.22 -8.86 -19.17
CA SER A 23 -3.34 -8.59 -18.28
C SER A 23 -4.54 -9.46 -18.63
N HIS A 24 -5.20 -10.03 -17.64
CA HIS A 24 -6.39 -10.88 -17.82
C HIS A 24 -7.35 -10.72 -16.64
N PHE A 25 -8.58 -11.18 -16.83
CA PHE A 25 -9.54 -11.31 -15.75
C PHE A 25 -9.50 -12.73 -15.19
N GLU A 26 -9.26 -12.86 -13.89
CA GLU A 26 -9.23 -14.13 -13.16
C GLU A 26 -10.60 -14.37 -12.54
N LEU A 27 -11.32 -15.38 -13.05
CA LEU A 27 -12.71 -15.65 -12.69
C LEU A 27 -12.82 -16.20 -11.26
N GLU A 28 -11.88 -17.05 -10.85
CA GLU A 28 -11.91 -17.66 -9.51
C GLU A 28 -11.78 -16.62 -8.39
N MET A 29 -10.96 -15.60 -8.62
CA MET A 29 -10.74 -14.50 -7.68
C MET A 29 -11.66 -13.30 -7.93
N ASN A 30 -12.44 -13.32 -9.02
CA ASN A 30 -13.24 -12.19 -9.49
C ASN A 30 -12.42 -10.89 -9.54
N SER A 31 -11.23 -10.95 -10.16
CA SER A 31 -10.26 -9.87 -10.11
C SER A 31 -9.54 -9.65 -11.44
N VAL A 32 -9.17 -8.39 -11.72
CA VAL A 32 -8.34 -8.06 -12.88
C VAL A 32 -6.88 -8.16 -12.48
N VAL A 33 -6.14 -8.98 -13.21
CA VAL A 33 -4.69 -9.17 -13.03
C VAL A 33 -3.96 -8.35 -14.08
N PHE A 34 -3.00 -7.54 -13.66
CA PHE A 34 -2.23 -6.65 -14.54
C PHE A 34 -0.92 -7.30 -15.01
N MET A 35 -0.51 -6.96 -16.23
CA MET A 35 0.80 -7.29 -16.78
C MET A 35 1.94 -6.72 -15.90
N CYS A 36 2.95 -7.55 -15.63
CA CYS A 36 4.15 -7.21 -14.86
C CYS A 36 5.36 -7.86 -15.56
N LYS A 37 6.21 -7.05 -16.21
CA LYS A 37 7.38 -7.54 -16.97
C LYS A 37 8.69 -7.57 -16.17
N ASP A 38 8.74 -6.80 -15.08
CA ASP A 38 9.88 -6.76 -14.17
C ASP A 38 9.37 -7.02 -12.75
N PRO A 39 9.80 -8.12 -12.10
CA PRO A 39 9.32 -8.50 -10.78
C PRO A 39 9.73 -7.53 -9.66
N TYR A 40 10.65 -6.59 -9.91
CA TYR A 40 11.13 -5.60 -8.92
C TYR A 40 10.60 -4.18 -9.16
N VAL A 41 9.81 -3.96 -10.22
CA VAL A 41 9.16 -2.67 -10.49
C VAL A 41 7.83 -2.59 -9.77
N ASN A 42 7.59 -1.48 -9.06
CA ASN A 42 6.24 -1.15 -8.60
C ASN A 42 5.40 -0.61 -9.77
N TYR A 43 4.50 -1.42 -10.30
CA TYR A 43 3.71 -1.09 -11.50
C TYR A 43 2.32 -0.51 -11.20
N PHE A 44 2.04 -0.07 -9.97
CA PHE A 44 0.68 0.37 -9.60
C PHE A 44 0.16 1.59 -10.38
N ASN A 45 1.03 2.47 -10.92
CA ASN A 45 0.62 3.55 -11.81
C ASN A 45 1.82 4.11 -12.65
N PRO A 46 1.77 4.04 -14.00
CA PRO A 46 2.85 4.54 -14.86
C PRO A 46 3.04 6.06 -14.76
N TYR A 47 1.98 6.83 -14.55
CA TYR A 47 2.09 8.28 -14.38
C TYR A 47 2.78 8.63 -13.06
N ILE A 48 2.43 7.94 -11.97
CA ILE A 48 3.06 8.21 -10.66
C ILE A 48 4.55 7.82 -10.68
N LEU A 49 4.90 6.73 -11.37
CA LEU A 49 6.31 6.36 -11.61
C LEU A 49 7.09 7.50 -12.30
N VAL A 50 6.52 8.09 -13.35
CA VAL A 50 7.14 9.19 -14.09
C VAL A 50 7.24 10.46 -13.26
N PHE A 51 6.16 10.85 -12.58
CA PHE A 51 6.11 12.13 -11.86
C PHE A 51 7.02 12.18 -10.65
N CYS A 52 7.17 11.04 -9.98
CA CYS A 52 7.84 11.04 -8.70
C CYS A 52 9.23 10.40 -8.73
N GLN A 53 9.63 9.72 -9.80
CA GLN A 53 11.01 9.29 -10.07
C GLN A 53 11.68 8.41 -8.99
N HIS A 54 10.90 7.87 -8.04
CA HIS A 54 11.37 6.94 -7.02
C HIS A 54 10.33 5.84 -6.77
N ASN A 55 10.71 4.77 -6.08
CA ASN A 55 9.81 3.64 -5.85
C ASN A 55 8.76 4.03 -4.79
N HIS A 56 7.51 4.16 -5.18
CA HIS A 56 6.42 4.52 -4.25
C HIS A 56 5.89 3.28 -3.56
N ASN A 57 5.34 3.44 -2.36
CA ASN A 57 4.52 2.40 -1.74
C ASN A 57 3.05 2.68 -2.08
N ILE A 58 2.60 2.22 -3.25
CA ILE A 58 1.22 2.37 -3.72
C ILE A 58 0.53 1.02 -3.61
N LYS A 59 -0.72 1.02 -3.18
CA LYS A 59 -1.57 -0.17 -3.17
C LYS A 59 -2.95 0.20 -3.68
N CYS A 60 -3.43 -0.50 -4.71
CA CYS A 60 -4.79 -0.36 -5.17
C CYS A 60 -5.76 -1.00 -4.17
N ILE A 61 -6.82 -0.28 -3.80
CA ILE A 61 -7.88 -0.77 -2.91
C ILE A 61 -9.18 -0.79 -3.72
N LEU A 62 -9.56 -1.97 -4.20
CA LEU A 62 -10.73 -2.16 -5.07
C LEU A 62 -12.03 -2.45 -4.29
N SER A 63 -11.96 -2.60 -2.97
CA SER A 63 -13.11 -2.88 -2.11
C SER A 63 -13.61 -1.60 -1.43
N GLY A 64 -14.88 -1.24 -1.60
CA GLY A 64 -15.46 -0.05 -0.96
C GLY A 64 -15.37 -0.07 0.58
N LYS A 65 -15.53 -1.26 1.20
CA LYS A 65 -15.31 -1.43 2.65
C LYS A 65 -13.85 -1.18 3.02
N GLY A 66 -12.92 -1.71 2.22
CA GLY A 66 -11.48 -1.50 2.39
C GLY A 66 -11.11 -0.02 2.25
N THR A 67 -11.66 0.67 1.26
CA THR A 67 -11.42 2.10 1.04
C THR A 67 -11.91 2.93 2.22
N LYS A 68 -13.13 2.68 2.71
CA LYS A 68 -13.67 3.38 3.89
C LYS A 68 -12.78 3.18 5.12
N ALA A 69 -12.36 1.94 5.40
CA ALA A 69 -11.47 1.64 6.52
C ALA A 69 -10.10 2.34 6.39
N ALA A 70 -9.51 2.35 5.19
CA ALA A 70 -8.25 3.03 4.93
C ALA A 70 -8.36 4.54 5.14
N MET A 71 -9.43 5.19 4.66
CA MET A 71 -9.66 6.62 4.87
C MET A 71 -9.77 6.97 6.35
N PHE A 72 -10.55 6.21 7.14
CA PHE A 72 -10.64 6.43 8.59
C PHE A 72 -9.29 6.29 9.29
N TYR A 73 -8.52 5.26 8.93
CA TYR A 73 -7.19 5.04 9.51
C TYR A 73 -6.24 6.20 9.22
N ILE A 74 -6.16 6.63 7.96
CA ILE A 74 -5.30 7.74 7.52
C ILE A 74 -5.72 9.03 8.22
N SER A 75 -7.01 9.36 8.21
CA SER A 75 -7.52 10.57 8.88
C SER A 75 -7.18 10.56 10.36
N ASN A 76 -7.49 9.48 11.10
CA ASN A 76 -7.16 9.37 12.52
C ASN A 76 -5.67 9.51 12.81
N TYR A 77 -4.83 9.02 11.90
CA TYR A 77 -3.38 9.14 12.04
C TYR A 77 -2.90 10.57 11.81
N ILE A 78 -3.39 11.23 10.76
CA ILE A 78 -3.04 12.63 10.44
C ILE A 78 -3.57 13.59 11.51
N THR A 79 -4.77 13.37 12.02
CA THR A 79 -5.39 14.21 13.06
C THR A 79 -4.97 13.79 14.47
N LYS A 80 -4.05 12.84 14.61
CA LYS A 80 -3.55 12.44 15.91
C LYS A 80 -2.80 13.62 16.53
N MET A 81 -3.26 14.12 17.66
CA MET A 81 -2.54 15.16 18.39
C MET A 81 -1.24 14.58 18.95
N ASP A 82 -0.14 15.32 18.80
CA ASP A 82 1.17 14.91 19.32
C ASP A 82 1.19 14.85 20.84
N SER A 83 0.48 15.78 21.49
CA SER A 83 0.33 15.80 22.95
C SER A 83 -0.73 14.82 23.41
N LYS A 84 -0.38 13.99 24.39
CA LYS A 84 -1.36 13.08 24.99
C LYS A 84 -2.34 13.89 25.82
N THR A 85 -3.59 13.43 25.91
CA THR A 85 -4.65 14.16 26.63
C THR A 85 -4.28 14.51 28.07
N TYR A 86 -3.49 13.67 28.76
CA TYR A 86 -3.01 13.96 30.12
C TYR A 86 -2.01 15.13 30.18
N GLU A 87 -1.21 15.34 29.12
CA GLU A 87 -0.25 16.44 29.03
C GLU A 87 -1.00 17.76 28.85
N MET A 88 -2.09 17.77 28.06
CA MET A 88 -2.97 18.93 27.96
C MET A 88 -3.72 19.22 29.25
N LEU A 89 -4.19 18.19 29.96
CA LEU A 89 -4.86 18.32 31.25
C LEU A 89 -3.94 18.83 32.36
N SER A 90 -2.63 18.57 32.26
CA SER A 90 -1.64 19.05 33.23
C SER A 90 -1.27 20.53 33.04
N LEU A 91 -1.73 21.15 31.93
CA LEU A 91 -1.54 22.57 31.62
C LEU A 91 -2.79 23.42 31.95
N LEU A 92 -3.88 22.78 32.38
CA LEU A 92 -5.10 23.39 32.92
C LEU A 92 -5.00 23.48 34.45
#